data_AF-A0A3D3VWZ4-F1
#
_entry.id   AF-A0A3D3VWZ4-F1
#
_cell.length_a   1.000
_cell.length_b   1.000
_cell.length_c   1.000
_cell.angle_alpha   90.00
_cell.angle_beta   90.00
_cell.angle_gamma   90.00
#
_symmetry.space_group_name_H-M   'P 1'
#
loop_
_entity.id
_entity.type
_entity.pdbx_description
1 polymer ?
#
loop_
_entity_poly.entity_id
_entity_poly.type
_entity_poly.pdbx_seq_one_letter_code
_entity_poly.pdbx_strand_id
1 'polypeptide(L)'
;MRNFKLEKNFIGNEAWPVIPSIFVKGIPGQADVSADNTAEENEKIIQSWKNVVVLKVASDKPVKFYLGFSNYAAVSYLKYEFETDMEFAMRIGPTDNRYLAIPKNLDDEIKLELVEITTEDDPKYKDIVLV
;
A
#
# COMPACT_ATOMS: atom_id res chain seq x y z
N MET A 1 -19.26 -2.11 -42.60
CA MET A 1 -18.34 -1.88 -41.46
C MET A 1 -19.17 -1.66 -40.22
N ARG A 2 -18.93 -2.38 -39.11
CA ARG A 2 -19.64 -2.13 -37.84
C ARG A 2 -19.08 -0.83 -37.25
N ASN A 3 -19.94 0.16 -37.02
CA ASN A 3 -19.59 1.34 -36.26
C ASN A 3 -19.40 0.94 -34.79
N PHE A 4 -18.15 0.76 -34.37
CA PHE A 4 -17.83 0.70 -32.96
C PHE A 4 -17.94 2.12 -32.40
N LYS A 5 -19.08 2.44 -31.79
CA LYS A 5 -19.19 3.62 -30.94
C LYS A 5 -18.34 3.34 -29.70
N LEU A 6 -17.28 4.11 -29.47
CA LEU A 6 -16.59 4.13 -28.18
C LEU A 6 -17.59 4.66 -27.15
N GLU A 7 -18.30 3.77 -26.46
CA GLU A 7 -19.30 4.14 -25.46
C GLU A 7 -18.67 4.82 -24.23
N LYS A 8 -17.36 4.64 -24.03
CA LYS A 8 -16.57 5.28 -22.97
C LYS A 8 -15.22 5.71 -23.51
N ASN A 9 -14.87 6.99 -23.33
CA ASN A 9 -13.53 7.51 -23.64
C ASN A 9 -12.57 7.12 -22.51
N PHE A 10 -11.79 6.07 -22.71
CA PHE A 10 -10.76 5.63 -21.77
C PHE A 10 -9.49 6.48 -21.79
N ILE A 11 -9.44 7.61 -22.51
CA ILE A 11 -8.25 8.48 -22.59
C ILE A 11 -8.44 9.75 -21.72
N GLY A 12 -9.57 9.89 -21.03
CA GLY A 12 -9.79 10.96 -20.03
C GLY A 12 -9.57 10.47 -18.59
N ASN A 13 -8.95 11.30 -17.74
CA ASN A 13 -8.72 11.04 -16.31
C ASN A 13 -9.98 10.58 -15.55
N GLU A 14 -11.17 10.99 -15.99
CA GLU A 14 -12.45 10.63 -15.37
C GLU A 14 -12.80 9.14 -15.47
N ALA A 15 -12.18 8.39 -16.39
CA ALA A 15 -12.42 6.97 -16.57
C ALA A 15 -11.29 6.08 -16.00
N TRP A 16 -10.18 6.67 -15.54
CA TRP A 16 -9.09 5.93 -14.92
C TRP A 16 -9.25 5.96 -13.40
N PRO A 17 -9.53 4.80 -12.77
CA PRO A 17 -9.61 4.76 -11.31
C PRO A 17 -8.25 5.10 -10.71
N VAL A 18 -8.27 6.04 -9.76
CA VAL A 18 -7.08 6.44 -9.01
C VAL A 18 -6.95 5.49 -7.82
N ILE A 19 -5.83 4.77 -7.75
CA ILE A 19 -5.49 3.95 -6.58
C ILE A 19 -4.84 4.87 -5.53
N PRO A 20 -5.45 5.04 -4.35
CA PRO A 20 -4.86 5.83 -3.27
C PRO A 20 -3.49 5.29 -2.89
N SER A 21 -2.52 6.20 -2.85
CA SER A 21 -1.14 5.84 -2.57
C SER A 21 -0.39 6.93 -1.83
N ILE A 22 0.50 6.53 -0.93
CA ILE A 22 1.39 7.43 -0.19
C ILE A 22 2.84 7.05 -0.49
N PHE A 23 3.65 8.06 -0.79
CA PHE A 23 5.10 7.93 -0.93
C PHE A 23 5.76 8.31 0.39
N VAL A 24 6.59 7.41 0.91
CA VAL A 24 7.36 7.60 2.14
C VAL A 24 8.83 7.44 1.81
N LYS A 25 9.63 8.42 2.25
CA LYS A 25 11.07 8.39 2.04
C LYS A 25 11.70 7.22 2.81
N GLY A 26 12.67 6.55 2.17
CA GLY A 26 13.41 5.46 2.81
C GLY A 26 14.26 5.91 4.00
N ILE A 27 14.47 4.99 4.95
CA ILE A 27 15.31 5.23 6.14
C ILE A 27 16.61 4.42 6.02
N PRO A 28 17.74 5.07 5.67
CA PRO A 28 18.99 4.39 5.38
C PRO A 28 19.56 3.67 6.62
N GLY A 29 20.45 2.69 6.38
CA GLY A 29 21.13 1.94 7.45
C GLY A 29 20.53 0.58 7.77
N GLN A 30 19.56 0.12 6.98
CA GLN A 30 18.96 -1.22 7.04
C GLN A 30 19.33 -2.01 5.77
N ALA A 31 19.22 -3.34 5.81
CA ALA A 31 19.38 -4.17 4.61
C ALA A 31 18.28 -3.83 3.58
N ASP A 32 18.61 -3.89 2.30
CA ASP A 32 17.65 -3.60 1.22
C ASP A 32 17.23 -4.89 0.51
N VAL A 33 16.04 -4.86 -0.09
CA VAL A 33 15.57 -5.95 -0.95
C VAL A 33 16.25 -5.87 -2.31
N SER A 34 16.34 -6.99 -3.02
CA SER A 34 16.93 -7.06 -4.35
C SER A 34 16.05 -7.89 -5.29
N ALA A 35 16.07 -7.56 -6.58
CA ALA A 35 15.45 -8.37 -7.62
C ALA A 35 16.15 -9.72 -7.84
N ASP A 36 17.42 -9.82 -7.42
CA ASP A 36 18.21 -11.06 -7.50
C ASP A 36 17.91 -12.04 -6.35
N ASN A 37 17.27 -11.56 -5.28
CA ASN A 37 16.88 -12.39 -4.14
C ASN A 37 15.60 -13.18 -4.46
N THR A 38 15.47 -14.35 -3.82
CA THR A 38 14.21 -15.07 -3.77
C THR A 38 13.16 -14.30 -2.96
N ALA A 39 11.88 -14.66 -3.13
CA ALA A 39 10.79 -14.07 -2.37
C ALA A 39 10.96 -14.28 -0.85
N GLU A 40 11.41 -15.46 -0.42
CA GLU A 40 11.63 -15.78 0.99
C GLU A 40 12.79 -14.97 1.61
N GLU A 41 13.86 -14.73 0.85
CA GLU A 41 14.97 -13.88 1.29
C GLU A 41 14.53 -12.42 1.45
N ASN A 42 13.79 -11.89 0.47
CA ASN A 42 13.25 -10.53 0.56
C ASN A 42 12.25 -10.39 1.71
N GLU A 43 11.43 -11.41 1.99
CA GLU A 43 10.53 -11.42 3.14
C GLU A 43 11.29 -11.32 4.46
N LYS A 44 12.37 -12.09 4.64
CA LYS A 44 13.23 -12.01 5.84
C LYS A 44 13.88 -10.63 6.00
N ILE A 45 14.31 -10.01 4.90
CA ILE A 45 14.87 -8.66 4.92
C ILE A 45 13.80 -7.65 5.34
N ILE A 46 12.61 -7.71 4.73
CA ILE A 46 11.49 -6.82 5.09
C ILE A 46 11.14 -6.97 6.57
N GLN A 47 11.00 -8.20 7.07
CA GLN A 47 10.70 -8.47 8.48
C GLN A 47 11.76 -7.95 9.45
N SER A 48 12.99 -7.71 8.99
CA SER A 48 14.06 -7.13 9.82
C SER A 48 13.96 -5.61 9.98
N TRP A 49 13.11 -4.93 9.20
CA TRP A 49 13.03 -3.48 9.18
C TRP A 49 12.26 -2.92 10.37
N LYS A 50 12.91 -2.16 11.23
CA LYS A 50 12.31 -1.72 12.51
C LYS A 50 11.34 -0.55 12.37
N ASN A 51 11.53 0.27 11.34
CA ASN A 51 10.71 1.44 11.12
C ASN A 51 9.42 1.05 10.41
N VAL A 52 8.31 1.65 10.84
CA VAL A 52 6.99 1.41 10.29
C VAL A 52 6.31 2.72 9.95
N VAL A 53 5.47 2.68 8.93
CA VAL A 53 4.48 3.71 8.64
C VAL A 53 3.15 3.25 9.20
N VAL A 54 2.48 4.13 9.95
CA VAL A 54 1.09 3.92 10.38
C VAL A 54 0.19 4.63 9.39
N LEU A 55 -0.73 3.86 8.81
CA LEU A 55 -1.62 4.28 7.75
C LEU A 55 -3.07 4.06 8.17
N LYS A 56 -3.96 4.93 7.70
CA LYS A 56 -5.40 4.78 7.85
C LYS A 56 -6.06 4.74 6.48
N VAL A 57 -6.97 3.79 6.28
CA VAL A 57 -7.84 3.78 5.10
C VAL A 57 -9.25 4.17 5.54
N ALA A 58 -9.80 5.21 4.93
CA ALA A 58 -11.11 5.76 5.27
C ALA A 58 -12.02 5.85 4.03
N SER A 59 -13.33 5.77 4.24
CA SER A 59 -14.35 6.01 3.22
C SER A 59 -15.66 6.44 3.90
N ASP A 60 -16.58 7.04 3.15
CA ASP A 60 -17.89 7.48 3.68
C ASP A 60 -18.83 6.29 3.98
N LYS A 61 -18.51 5.11 3.44
CA LYS A 61 -19.22 3.84 3.67
C LYS A 61 -18.20 2.71 3.84
N PRO A 62 -18.56 1.57 4.46
CA PRO A 62 -17.69 0.40 4.50
C PRO A 62 -17.33 -0.08 3.09
N VAL A 63 -16.04 -0.05 2.74
CA VAL A 63 -15.51 -0.52 1.46
C VAL A 63 -14.46 -1.59 1.71
N LYS A 64 -14.48 -2.66 0.91
CA LYS A 64 -13.45 -3.68 0.96
C LYS A 64 -12.24 -3.29 0.11
N PHE A 65 -11.04 -3.53 0.62
CA PHE A 65 -9.81 -3.19 -0.08
C PHE A 65 -8.68 -4.20 0.17
N TYR A 66 -7.63 -4.12 -0.64
CA TYR A 66 -6.38 -4.84 -0.49
C TYR A 66 -5.23 -3.86 -0.21
N LEU A 67 -4.25 -4.30 0.56
CA LEU A 67 -3.04 -3.54 0.84
C LEU A 67 -1.89 -4.00 -0.03
N GLY A 68 -1.07 -3.04 -0.45
CA GLY A 68 0.16 -3.36 -1.14
C GLY A 68 1.24 -2.32 -0.91
N PHE A 69 2.45 -2.70 -1.27
CA PHE A 69 3.57 -1.79 -1.32
C PHE A 69 4.37 -2.01 -2.61
N SER A 70 5.06 -0.97 -3.01
CA SER A 70 6.10 -1.06 -4.02
C SER A 70 7.30 -0.25 -3.57
N ASN A 71 8.49 -0.76 -3.87
CA ASN A 71 9.71 0.04 -3.91
C ASN A 71 10.37 -0.14 -5.28
N TYR A 72 11.61 0.32 -5.44
CA TYR A 72 12.30 0.25 -6.74
C TYR A 72 12.56 -1.19 -7.23
N ALA A 73 12.57 -2.19 -6.34
CA ALA A 73 12.94 -3.57 -6.66
C ALA A 73 11.79 -4.58 -6.54
N ALA A 74 10.74 -4.26 -5.77
CA ALA A 74 9.65 -5.17 -5.45
C ALA A 74 8.29 -4.47 -5.52
N VAL A 75 7.28 -5.20 -6.00
CA VAL A 75 5.87 -4.82 -5.94
C VAL A 75 5.10 -6.03 -5.41
N SER A 76 4.45 -5.86 -4.26
CA SER A 76 3.71 -6.92 -3.59
C SER A 76 2.41 -6.39 -3.00
N TYR A 77 1.41 -7.26 -2.92
CA TYR A 77 0.15 -6.95 -2.26
C TYR A 77 -0.36 -8.14 -1.47
N LEU A 78 -1.05 -7.88 -0.37
CA LEU A 78 -1.74 -8.89 0.41
C LEU A 78 -3.06 -9.24 -0.27
N LYS A 79 -3.26 -10.55 -0.51
CA LYS A 79 -4.53 -11.09 -1.00
C LYS A 79 -5.62 -11.19 0.07
N TYR A 80 -5.38 -10.63 1.26
CA TYR A 80 -6.36 -10.56 2.33
C TYR A 80 -7.26 -9.35 2.14
N GLU A 81 -8.57 -9.54 2.31
CA GLU A 81 -9.57 -8.47 2.21
C GLU A 81 -9.68 -7.75 3.55
N PHE A 82 -9.45 -6.44 3.54
CA PHE A 82 -9.69 -5.54 4.66
C PHE A 82 -10.97 -4.73 4.41
N GLU A 83 -11.47 -4.07 5.46
CA GLU A 83 -12.60 -3.14 5.40
C GLU A 83 -12.16 -1.78 5.95
N THR A 84 -12.65 -0.68 5.36
CA THR A 84 -12.28 0.70 5.69
C THR A 84 -12.55 1.06 7.16
N ASP A 85 -12.02 2.22 7.59
CA ASP A 85 -12.05 2.74 8.96
C ASP A 85 -11.15 1.96 9.93
N MET A 86 -10.02 1.50 9.42
CA MET A 86 -8.97 0.83 10.21
C MET A 86 -7.61 1.51 10.04
N GLU A 87 -6.79 1.36 11.08
CA GLU A 87 -5.36 1.68 11.07
C GLU A 87 -4.54 0.39 10.96
N PHE A 88 -3.41 0.46 10.27
CA PHE A 88 -2.44 -0.61 10.14
C PHE A 88 -1.04 -0.04 9.99
N ALA A 89 -0.04 -0.85 10.34
CA ALA A 89 1.35 -0.53 10.13
C ALA A 89 1.92 -1.31 8.96
N MET A 90 2.84 -0.70 8.21
CA MET A 90 3.67 -1.39 7.21
C MET A 90 5.13 -1.00 7.39
N ARG A 91 6.06 -1.93 7.17
CA ARG A 91 7.50 -1.67 7.35
C ARG A 91 8.06 -0.71 6.29
N ILE A 92 9.04 0.10 6.69
CA ILE A 92 9.74 1.09 5.84
C ILE A 92 11.18 0.63 5.60
N GLY A 93 11.51 0.40 4.33
CA GLY A 93 12.84 0.03 3.88
C GLY A 93 13.83 1.20 3.78
N PRO A 94 15.07 0.92 3.36
CA PRO A 94 16.12 1.93 3.23
C PRO A 94 15.96 2.84 2.00
N THR A 95 15.15 2.43 1.03
CA THR A 95 14.79 3.19 -0.18
C THR A 95 13.34 3.64 -0.12
N ASP A 96 12.97 4.57 -1.00
CA ASP A 96 11.62 5.14 -1.02
C ASP A 96 10.57 4.04 -1.28
N ASN A 97 9.53 4.05 -0.45
CA ASN A 97 8.43 3.11 -0.50
C ASN A 97 7.16 3.83 -0.93
N ARG A 98 6.34 3.15 -1.71
CA ARG A 98 4.98 3.57 -2.03
C ARG A 98 4.02 2.55 -1.45
N TYR A 99 3.11 3.00 -0.60
CA TYR A 99 2.04 2.18 -0.03
C TYR A 99 0.75 2.43 -0.79
N LEU A 100 -0.03 1.37 -1.00
CA LEU A 100 -1.21 1.35 -1.86
C LEU A 100 -2.39 0.75 -1.10
N ALA A 101 -3.57 1.36 -1.23
CA ALA A 101 -4.84 0.75 -0.86
C ALA A 101 -5.67 0.58 -2.13
N ILE A 102 -5.98 -0.67 -2.49
CA ILE A 102 -6.66 -1.00 -3.74
C ILE A 102 -8.10 -1.40 -3.40
N PRO A 103 -9.11 -0.57 -3.70
CA PRO A 103 -10.49 -0.96 -3.43
C PRO A 103 -10.86 -2.17 -4.30
N LYS A 104 -11.62 -3.10 -3.72
CA LYS A 104 -12.06 -4.33 -4.41
C LYS A 104 -12.94 -3.99 -5.62
N ASN A 105 -13.73 -2.93 -5.51
CA ASN A 105 -14.44 -2.30 -6.61
C ASN A 105 -13.78 -0.94 -6.88
N LEU A 106 -13.26 -0.75 -8.09
CA LEU A 106 -12.52 0.47 -8.45
C LEU A 106 -13.41 1.72 -8.55
N ASP A 107 -14.74 1.55 -8.57
CA ASP A 107 -15.71 2.66 -8.50
C ASP A 107 -15.92 3.14 -7.05
N ASP A 108 -15.47 2.39 -6.03
CA ASP A 108 -15.57 2.82 -4.65
C ASP A 108 -14.42 3.77 -4.29
N GLU A 109 -14.78 4.95 -3.79
CA GLU A 109 -13.81 5.94 -3.31
C GLU A 109 -13.31 5.57 -1.91
N ILE A 110 -12.00 5.37 -1.78
CA ILE A 110 -11.31 5.25 -0.49
C ILE A 110 -10.20 6.30 -0.42
N LYS A 111 -9.82 6.68 0.80
CA LYS A 111 -8.69 7.56 1.08
C LYS A 111 -7.64 6.78 1.86
N LEU A 112 -6.38 7.01 1.54
CA LEU A 112 -5.24 6.49 2.31
C LEU A 112 -4.54 7.70 2.96
N GLU A 113 -4.39 7.66 4.27
CA GLU A 113 -3.84 8.74 5.08
C GLU A 113 -2.60 8.26 5.84
N LEU A 114 -1.56 9.10 5.86
CA LEU A 114 -0.39 8.91 6.70
C LEU A 114 -0.70 9.44 8.09
N VAL A 115 -0.71 8.55 9.08
CA VAL A 115 -0.92 8.92 10.48
C VAL A 115 0.41 9.31 11.11
N GLU A 116 1.40 8.42 11.04
CA GLU A 116 2.69 8.59 11.73
C GLU A 116 3.78 7.71 11.09
N ILE A 117 5.04 8.09 11.28
CA ILE A 117 6.21 7.23 11.06
C ILE A 117 6.83 6.97 12.43
N THR A 118 6.97 5.69 12.79
CA THR A 118 7.47 5.26 14.10
C THR A 118 8.24 3.94 13.98
N THR A 119 8.42 3.21 15.07
CA THR A 119 9.05 1.90 15.14
C THR A 119 8.05 0.81 15.52
N GLU A 120 8.30 -0.44 15.14
CA GLU A 120 7.46 -1.60 15.48
C GLU A 120 7.24 -1.79 16.99
N ASP A 121 8.19 -1.31 17.81
CA ASP A 121 8.16 -1.42 19.27
C ASP A 121 7.38 -0.28 19.96
N ASP A 122 6.74 0.63 19.21
CA ASP A 122 6.00 1.75 19.78
C ASP A 122 4.77 1.26 20.57
N PRO A 123 4.71 1.48 21.90
CA PRO A 123 3.62 1.01 22.74
C PRO A 123 2.24 1.54 22.33
N LYS A 124 2.18 2.69 21.64
CA LYS A 124 0.95 3.30 21.14
C LYS A 124 0.23 2.39 20.13
N TYR A 125 0.98 1.56 19.41
CA TYR A 125 0.50 0.78 18.27
C TYR A 125 0.63 -0.74 18.47
N LYS A 126 0.83 -1.19 19.71
CA LYS A 126 0.98 -2.63 20.03
C LYS A 126 -0.20 -3.51 19.57
N ASP A 127 -1.39 -2.93 19.43
CA ASP A 127 -2.64 -3.63 19.11
C ASP A 127 -3.07 -3.45 17.64
N ILE A 128 -2.35 -2.67 16.82
CA ILE A 128 -2.68 -2.52 15.40
C ILE A 128 -2.08 -3.67 14.57
N VAL A 129 -2.69 -3.94 13.42
CA VAL A 129 -2.17 -4.96 12.51
C VAL A 129 -0.87 -4.47 11.90
N LEU A 130 0.22 -5.20 12.12
CA LEU A 130 1.46 -5.04 11.38
C LEU A 130 1.42 -5.96 10.16
N VAL A 131 1.42 -5.34 8.98
CA VAL A 131 1.39 -5.97 7.66
C VAL A 131 2.80 -6.11 7.09
#